data_AF-A0A3N7EFS1-F1
#
_entry.id   AF-A0A3N7EFS1-F1
#
_cell.length_a   1.000
_cell.length_b   1.000
_cell.length_c   1.000
_cell.angle_alpha   90.00
_cell.angle_beta   90.00
_cell.angle_gamma   90.00
#
_symmetry.space_group_name_H-M   'P 1'
#
loop_
_entity.id
_entity.type
_entity.pdbx_description
1 polymer ?
#
loop_
_entity_poly.entity_id
_entity_poly.type
_entity_poly.pdbx_seq_one_letter_code
_entity_poly.pdbx_strand_id
1 'polypeptide(L)'
;MKNQVPVVFLSWVEDPLLEATKYLKLLQKHSPDSLETHLLSFNVNMRKKKILLALQAVKQLLRLDAESADSHRCLVRFFHTVGTMTAPVTDTEKLVWSVLEAERPLISQLHEKSLTEANMIFFEKHEDSLMHRAAVAEMLSVLEPNKKLEAVKLIEDSTNDPAPTNGALGPVNEWKLKDCIAVHKLLVEVLNDPDAALRWKLRCAQYFPCSTYFEGKCSSAASNSVYGQIAKSPENGGSNHSDGGEIADFVESNGKLETFKDLTIRT
;
A
#
# COMPACT_ATOMS: atom_id res chain seq x y z
N MET A 1 -21.58 -37.18 12.92
CA MET A 1 -21.33 -35.94 13.68
C MET A 1 -19.92 -35.48 13.40
N LYS A 2 -19.75 -34.46 12.54
CA LYS A 2 -18.44 -33.81 12.30
C LYS A 2 -18.53 -32.42 12.92
N ASN A 3 -17.78 -32.20 13.99
CA ASN A 3 -17.69 -30.90 14.65
C ASN A 3 -16.91 -29.95 13.74
N GLN A 4 -17.62 -29.17 12.94
CA GLN A 4 -17.07 -28.01 12.27
C GLN A 4 -17.07 -26.88 13.30
N VAL A 5 -15.91 -26.61 13.91
CA VAL A 5 -15.72 -25.43 14.74
C VAL A 5 -15.93 -24.21 13.84
N PRO A 6 -16.93 -23.35 14.08
CA PRO A 6 -17.18 -22.20 13.23
C PRO A 6 -16.05 -21.20 13.41
N VAL A 7 -15.53 -20.67 12.29
CA VAL A 7 -14.52 -19.59 12.21
C VAL A 7 -15.03 -18.25 12.81
N VAL A 8 -16.19 -18.25 13.46
CA VAL A 8 -16.96 -17.09 13.92
C VAL A 8 -16.49 -16.54 15.28
N PHE A 9 -15.58 -17.22 15.97
CA PHE A 9 -15.10 -16.75 17.28
C PHE A 9 -14.08 -15.60 17.23
N LEU A 10 -13.47 -15.31 16.07
CA LEU A 10 -12.49 -14.21 15.95
C LEU A 10 -13.13 -12.82 15.79
N SER A 11 -14.41 -12.74 15.40
CA SER A 11 -15.11 -11.45 15.22
C SER A 11 -15.81 -10.95 16.49
N TRP A 12 -15.78 -11.72 17.58
CA TRP A 12 -16.34 -11.35 18.88
C TRP A 12 -15.21 -10.99 19.85
N VAL A 13 -14.61 -9.82 19.65
CA VAL A 13 -13.81 -9.17 20.70
C VAL A 13 -14.66 -8.04 21.26
N GLU A 14 -15.02 -8.14 22.53
CA GLU A 14 -15.92 -7.19 23.21
C GLU A 14 -15.33 -5.76 23.25
N ASP A 15 -13.99 -5.66 23.40
CA ASP A 15 -13.25 -4.41 23.20
C ASP A 15 -11.93 -4.65 22.42
N PRO A 16 -11.95 -4.49 21.08
CA PRO A 16 -10.78 -4.70 20.23
C PRO A 16 -9.61 -3.76 20.58
N LEU A 17 -9.89 -2.54 21.05
CA LEU A 17 -8.84 -1.57 21.40
C LEU A 17 -8.20 -1.89 22.74
N LEU A 18 -8.94 -2.48 23.68
CA LEU A 18 -8.38 -3.01 24.92
C LEU A 18 -7.43 -4.16 24.64
N GLU A 19 -7.85 -5.15 23.83
CA GLU A 19 -6.98 -6.26 23.45
C GLU A 19 -5.73 -5.78 22.69
N ALA A 20 -5.89 -4.90 21.71
CA ALA A 20 -4.76 -4.30 21.00
C ALA A 20 -3.78 -3.59 21.96
N THR A 21 -4.28 -2.95 23.02
CA THR A 21 -3.43 -2.32 24.04
C THR A 21 -2.61 -3.35 24.83
N LYS A 22 -3.13 -4.56 25.08
CA LYS A 22 -2.39 -5.62 25.78
C LYS A 22 -1.22 -6.11 24.92
N TYR A 23 -1.46 -6.41 23.65
CA TYR A 23 -0.41 -6.82 22.71
C TYR A 23 0.61 -5.71 22.48
N LEU A 24 0.16 -4.46 22.36
CA LEU A 24 1.06 -3.31 22.23
C LEU A 24 2.04 -3.20 23.40
N LYS A 25 1.58 -3.42 24.65
CA LYS A 25 2.47 -3.42 25.82
C LYS A 25 3.52 -4.52 25.73
N LEU A 26 3.17 -5.69 25.22
CA LEU A 26 4.12 -6.79 25.02
C LEU A 26 5.17 -6.41 23.97
N LEU A 27 4.74 -5.85 22.84
CA LEU A 27 5.64 -5.38 21.78
C LEU A 27 6.57 -4.25 22.26
N GLN A 28 6.06 -3.28 23.00
CA GLN A 28 6.89 -2.21 23.58
C GLN A 28 7.92 -2.74 24.58
N LYS A 29 7.60 -3.83 25.29
CA LYS A 29 8.52 -4.48 26.24
C LYS A 29 9.61 -5.30 25.54
N HIS A 30 9.25 -6.02 24.47
CA HIS A 30 10.13 -7.02 23.85
C HIS A 30 10.70 -6.61 22.49
N SER A 31 10.18 -5.56 21.88
CA SER A 31 10.61 -5.04 20.58
C SER A 31 10.52 -3.50 20.52
N PRO A 32 11.15 -2.78 21.48
CA PRO A 32 11.07 -1.33 21.56
C PRO A 32 11.78 -0.60 20.40
N ASP A 33 12.68 -1.27 19.68
CA ASP A 33 13.41 -0.70 18.55
C ASP A 33 12.84 -1.11 17.18
N SER A 34 11.68 -1.78 17.14
CA SER A 34 10.96 -2.04 15.89
C SER A 34 10.11 -0.83 15.52
N LEU A 35 10.20 -0.42 14.25
CA LEU A 35 9.38 0.66 13.70
C LEU A 35 7.89 0.29 13.76
N GLU A 36 7.55 -0.96 13.44
CA GLU A 36 6.20 -1.51 13.44
C GLU A 36 5.54 -1.44 14.82
N THR A 37 6.31 -1.67 15.90
CA THR A 37 5.83 -1.50 17.28
C THR A 37 5.31 -0.09 17.51
N HIS A 38 6.04 0.93 17.05
CA HIS A 38 5.64 2.33 17.23
C HIS A 38 4.58 2.79 16.23
N LEU A 39 4.54 2.22 15.02
CA LEU A 39 3.42 2.43 14.08
C LEU A 39 2.11 1.91 14.68
N LEU A 40 2.14 0.74 15.31
CA LEU A 40 0.99 0.22 16.04
C LEU A 40 0.66 1.09 17.25
N SER A 41 1.67 1.54 18.00
CA SER A 41 1.50 2.45 19.14
C SER A 41 0.77 3.73 18.73
N PHE A 42 1.21 4.36 17.65
CA PHE A 42 0.57 5.53 17.07
C PHE A 42 -0.89 5.25 16.72
N ASN A 43 -1.15 4.19 15.94
CA ASN A 43 -2.48 3.82 15.49
C ASN A 43 -3.48 3.54 16.62
N VAL A 44 -3.04 2.83 17.67
CA VAL A 44 -3.87 2.52 18.83
C VAL A 44 -4.14 3.78 19.65
N ASN A 45 -3.11 4.60 19.92
CA ASN A 45 -3.26 5.80 20.73
C ASN A 45 -4.10 6.88 20.03
N MET A 46 -4.00 7.02 18.70
CA MET A 46 -4.87 7.90 17.91
C MET A 46 -6.34 7.48 18.04
N ARG A 47 -6.66 6.19 17.88
CA ARG A 47 -8.03 5.67 18.01
C ARG A 47 -8.58 5.83 19.43
N LYS A 48 -7.72 5.68 20.44
CA LYS A 48 -8.08 5.88 21.87
C LYS A 48 -8.04 7.35 22.30
N LYS A 49 -7.78 8.30 21.39
CA LYS A 49 -7.64 9.75 21.68
C LYS A 49 -6.60 10.06 22.78
N LYS A 50 -5.55 9.24 22.91
CA LYS A 50 -4.44 9.46 23.83
C LYS A 50 -3.35 10.28 23.17
N ILE A 51 -3.60 11.59 23.00
CA ILE A 51 -2.81 12.50 22.15
C ILE A 51 -1.32 12.52 22.51
N LEU A 52 -0.97 12.65 23.80
CA LEU A 52 0.44 12.68 24.23
C LEU A 52 1.17 11.36 23.99
N LEU A 53 0.48 10.22 24.11
CA LEU A 53 1.08 8.91 23.79
C LEU A 53 1.22 8.70 22.28
N ALA A 54 0.32 9.28 21.48
CA ALA A 54 0.46 9.30 20.03
C ALA A 54 1.65 10.18 19.61
N LEU A 55 1.84 11.35 20.22
CA LEU A 55 3.04 12.18 20.00
C LEU A 55 4.31 11.42 20.39
N GLN A 56 4.31 10.73 21.55
CA GLN A 56 5.44 9.91 21.97
C GLN A 56 5.77 8.83 20.93
N ALA A 57 4.77 8.17 20.36
CA ALA A 57 4.97 7.19 19.30
C ALA A 57 5.58 7.84 18.04
N VAL A 58 5.11 9.02 17.62
CA VAL A 58 5.69 9.77 16.50
C VAL A 58 7.17 10.10 16.76
N LYS A 59 7.51 10.59 17.96
CA LYS A 59 8.91 10.87 18.33
C LYS A 59 9.79 9.62 18.27
N GLN A 60 9.27 8.46 18.67
CA GLN A 60 10.01 7.19 18.56
C GLN A 60 10.18 6.73 17.11
N LEU A 61 9.15 6.89 16.27
CA LEU A 61 9.24 6.61 14.83
C LEU A 61 10.34 7.45 14.18
N LEU A 62 10.35 8.76 14.42
CA LEU A 62 11.37 9.66 13.89
C LEU A 62 12.77 9.36 14.44
N ARG A 63 12.88 8.90 15.69
CA ARG A 63 14.17 8.46 16.27
C ARG A 63 14.71 7.22 15.57
N LEU A 64 13.85 6.26 15.26
CA LEU A 64 14.25 4.99 14.66
C LEU A 64 14.55 5.14 13.16
N ASP A 65 13.65 5.81 12.44
CA ASP A 65 13.81 6.08 11.03
C ASP A 65 13.00 7.33 10.63
N ALA A 66 13.69 8.47 10.58
CA ALA A 66 13.17 9.75 10.14
C ALA A 66 12.88 9.81 8.64
N GLU A 67 13.47 8.92 7.84
CA GLU A 67 13.34 8.90 6.40
C GLU A 67 12.23 7.96 5.95
N SER A 68 11.76 7.04 6.82
CA SER A 68 10.66 6.14 6.51
C SER A 68 9.38 6.88 6.08
N ALA A 69 8.82 6.42 4.96
CA ALA A 69 7.50 6.81 4.47
C ALA A 69 6.39 6.70 5.53
N ASP A 70 6.42 5.67 6.38
CA ASP A 70 5.40 5.47 7.42
C ASP A 70 5.59 6.43 8.61
N SER A 71 6.84 6.74 8.98
CA SER A 71 7.16 7.76 9.97
C SER A 71 6.63 9.12 9.53
N HIS A 72 6.85 9.49 8.27
CA HIS A 72 6.35 10.72 7.67
C HIS A 72 4.82 10.78 7.66
N ARG A 73 4.14 9.70 7.23
CA ARG A 73 2.66 9.58 7.31
C ARG A 73 2.15 9.83 8.72
N CYS A 74 2.78 9.23 9.73
CA CYS A 74 2.35 9.38 11.12
C CYS A 74 2.55 10.81 11.61
N LEU A 75 3.69 11.43 11.29
CA LEU A 75 4.01 12.81 11.67
C LEU A 75 2.99 13.80 11.10
N VAL A 76 2.80 13.80 9.78
CA VAL A 76 1.91 14.76 9.11
C VAL A 76 0.46 14.54 9.55
N ARG A 77 0.00 13.28 9.58
CA ARG A 77 -1.36 12.94 10.01
C ARG A 77 -1.62 13.32 11.46
N PHE A 78 -0.65 13.14 12.36
CA PHE A 78 -0.78 13.53 13.76
C PHE A 78 -1.08 15.02 13.89
N PHE A 79 -0.21 15.87 13.35
CA PHE A 79 -0.34 17.32 13.48
C PHE A 79 -1.53 17.87 12.71
N HIS A 80 -1.88 17.30 11.54
CA HIS A 80 -3.09 17.67 10.85
C HIS A 80 -4.33 17.33 11.69
N THR A 81 -4.43 16.09 12.19
CA THR A 81 -5.57 15.65 13.00
C THR A 81 -5.73 16.52 14.24
N VAL A 82 -4.64 16.75 14.97
CA VAL A 82 -4.60 17.63 16.15
C VAL A 82 -5.04 19.04 15.78
N GLY A 83 -4.51 19.62 14.70
CA GLY A 83 -4.86 20.96 14.22
C GLY A 83 -6.33 21.12 13.81
N THR A 84 -7.00 20.03 13.42
CA THR A 84 -8.44 20.03 13.10
C THR A 84 -9.34 19.75 14.31
N MET A 85 -8.79 19.44 15.49
CA MET A 85 -9.59 19.24 16.69
C MET A 85 -10.20 20.56 17.18
N THR A 86 -11.32 20.45 17.90
CA THR A 86 -11.94 21.61 18.56
C THR A 86 -10.98 22.22 19.58
N ALA A 87 -11.03 23.55 19.74
CA ALA A 87 -10.22 24.28 20.69
C ALA A 87 -10.32 23.68 22.11
N PRO A 88 -9.21 23.61 22.87
CA PRO A 88 -9.19 23.02 24.20
C PRO A 88 -10.09 23.79 25.16
N VAL A 89 -11.05 23.11 25.80
CA VAL A 89 -12.04 23.74 26.69
C VAL A 89 -11.62 23.59 28.14
N THR A 90 -11.17 22.38 28.51
CA THR A 90 -10.74 22.04 29.86
C THR A 90 -9.28 22.40 30.10
N ASP A 91 -8.90 22.59 31.36
CA ASP A 91 -7.50 22.90 31.70
C ASP A 91 -6.54 21.76 31.37
N THR A 92 -7.02 20.51 31.43
CA THR A 92 -6.25 19.35 30.97
C THR A 92 -5.97 19.39 29.47
N GLU A 93 -6.96 19.74 28.65
CA GLU A 93 -6.78 19.87 27.20
C GLU A 93 -5.84 21.02 26.85
N LYS A 94 -5.94 22.16 27.57
CA LYS A 94 -5.01 23.28 27.39
C LYS A 94 -3.57 22.88 27.72
N LEU A 95 -3.36 22.10 28.79
CA LEU A 95 -2.05 21.56 29.13
C LEU A 95 -1.51 20.64 28.02
N VAL A 96 -2.34 19.73 27.50
CA VAL A 96 -1.97 18.89 26.36
C VAL A 96 -1.55 19.76 25.18
N TRP A 97 -2.32 20.78 24.83
CA TRP A 97 -2.00 21.69 23.72
C TRP A 97 -0.67 22.42 23.93
N SER A 98 -0.41 22.91 25.15
CA SER A 98 0.86 23.58 25.48
C SER A 98 2.07 22.68 25.27
N VAL A 99 1.95 21.38 25.54
CA VAL A 99 3.00 20.39 25.26
C VAL A 99 3.20 20.23 23.75
N LEU A 100 2.12 20.20 22.97
CA LEU A 100 2.21 20.06 21.50
C LEU A 100 2.90 21.27 20.86
N GLU A 101 2.55 22.49 21.29
CA GLU A 101 3.18 23.72 20.82
C GLU A 101 4.68 23.78 21.18
N ALA A 102 5.05 23.31 22.37
CA ALA A 102 6.44 23.26 22.81
C ALA A 102 7.26 22.19 22.06
N GLU A 103 6.64 21.06 21.71
CA GLU A 103 7.31 19.92 21.07
C GLU A 103 7.42 20.07 19.55
N ARG A 104 6.44 20.69 18.88
CA ARG A 104 6.44 20.89 17.43
C ARG A 104 7.73 21.50 16.87
N PRO A 105 8.30 22.59 17.42
CA PRO A 105 9.53 23.19 16.88
C PRO A 105 10.79 22.35 17.10
N LEU A 106 10.75 21.35 18.01
CA LEU A 106 11.87 20.43 18.25
C LEU A 106 11.96 19.32 17.20
N ILE A 107 10.92 19.14 16.39
CA ILE A 107 10.88 18.16 15.31
C ILE A 107 11.50 18.80 14.06
N SER A 108 12.70 18.35 13.69
CA SER A 108 13.49 18.94 12.60
C SER A 108 12.75 18.99 11.26
N GLN A 109 11.89 18.01 10.98
CA GLN A 109 11.06 17.97 9.77
C GLN A 109 10.01 19.09 9.71
N LEU A 110 9.56 19.59 10.87
CA LEU A 110 8.51 20.61 10.99
C LEU A 110 9.01 21.97 11.46
N HIS A 111 10.30 22.09 11.79
CA HIS A 111 10.89 23.34 12.29
C HIS A 111 10.65 24.48 11.29
N GLU A 112 9.90 25.50 11.73
CA GLU A 112 9.50 26.67 10.94
C GLU A 112 8.78 26.35 9.61
N LYS A 113 8.22 25.15 9.49
CA LYS A 113 7.53 24.68 8.28
C LYS A 113 6.06 24.40 8.55
N SER A 114 5.23 24.69 7.57
CA SER A 114 3.87 24.14 7.47
C SER A 114 3.92 22.63 7.17
N LEU A 115 2.80 21.94 7.39
CA LEU A 115 2.70 20.51 7.05
C LEU A 115 2.81 20.27 5.55
N THR A 116 2.29 21.19 4.73
CA THR A 116 2.36 21.11 3.26
C THR A 116 3.79 21.28 2.78
N GLU A 117 4.54 22.26 3.30
CA GLU A 117 5.96 22.44 2.98
C GLU A 117 6.79 21.23 3.42
N ALA A 118 6.55 20.72 4.63
CA ALA A 118 7.24 19.52 5.10
C ALA A 118 6.95 18.30 4.20
N ASN A 119 5.71 18.16 3.71
CA ASN A 119 5.33 17.08 2.79
C ASN A 119 6.05 17.18 1.44
N MET A 120 6.19 18.40 0.90
CA MET A 120 6.89 18.63 -0.36
C MET A 120 8.40 18.46 -0.24
N ILE A 121 9.02 18.95 0.85
CA ILE A 121 10.46 18.74 1.11
C ILE A 121 10.77 17.24 1.24
N PHE A 122 9.88 16.47 1.87
CA PHE A 122 10.04 15.03 1.98
C PHE A 122 9.95 14.34 0.60
N PHE A 123 9.08 14.83 -0.29
CA PHE A 123 9.00 14.35 -1.67
C PHE A 123 10.28 14.60 -2.46
N GLU A 124 10.79 15.84 -2.44
CA GLU A 124 12.00 16.23 -3.17
C GLU A 124 13.22 15.39 -2.79
N LYS A 125 13.28 14.91 -1.55
CA LYS A 125 14.36 14.06 -1.06
C LYS A 125 14.25 12.59 -1.53
N HIS A 126 13.05 12.13 -1.85
CA HIS A 126 12.73 10.70 -2.05
C HIS A 126 11.92 10.45 -3.33
N GLU A 127 12.13 11.25 -4.37
CA GLU A 127 11.31 11.26 -5.58
C GLU A 127 11.32 9.93 -6.36
N ASP A 128 12.39 9.14 -6.23
CA ASP A 128 12.55 7.86 -6.90
C ASP A 128 11.82 6.72 -6.16
N SER A 129 11.51 6.90 -4.88
CA SER A 129 11.00 5.82 -4.05
C SER A 129 9.48 5.74 -4.06
N LEU A 130 8.94 4.68 -4.65
CA LEU A 130 7.49 4.45 -4.77
C LEU A 130 6.71 4.68 -3.47
N MET A 131 7.21 4.13 -2.34
CA MET A 131 6.50 4.22 -1.06
C MET A 131 6.54 5.62 -0.45
N HIS A 132 7.59 6.41 -0.72
CA HIS A 132 7.68 7.80 -0.30
C HIS A 132 6.72 8.67 -1.12
N ARG A 133 6.68 8.49 -2.44
CA ARG A 133 5.69 9.14 -3.32
C ARG A 133 4.26 8.82 -2.87
N ALA A 134 3.98 7.56 -2.54
CA ALA A 134 2.67 7.14 -2.04
C ALA A 134 2.32 7.79 -0.68
N ALA A 135 3.28 7.92 0.23
CA ALA A 135 3.09 8.63 1.50
C ALA A 135 2.81 10.13 1.28
N VAL A 136 3.57 10.78 0.41
CA VAL A 136 3.38 12.19 0.06
C VAL A 136 2.02 12.41 -0.57
N ALA A 137 1.63 11.57 -1.54
CA ALA A 137 0.34 11.64 -2.20
C ALA A 137 -0.82 11.46 -1.21
N GLU A 138 -0.72 10.47 -0.31
CA GLU A 138 -1.70 10.29 0.75
C GLU A 138 -1.81 11.56 1.61
N MET A 139 -0.68 12.08 2.10
CA MET A 139 -0.67 13.26 2.97
C MET A 139 -1.11 14.53 2.25
N LEU A 140 -0.80 14.69 0.96
CA LEU A 140 -1.31 15.80 0.15
C LEU A 140 -2.84 15.74 0.07
N SER A 141 -3.41 14.56 -0.16
CA SER A 141 -4.87 14.40 -0.22
C SER A 141 -5.58 14.67 1.11
N VAL A 142 -4.88 14.45 2.24
CA VAL A 142 -5.37 14.74 3.59
C VAL A 142 -5.30 16.23 3.89
N LEU A 143 -4.15 16.86 3.60
CA LEU A 143 -3.93 18.28 3.86
C LEU A 143 -4.74 19.19 2.92
N GLU A 144 -4.84 18.80 1.64
CA GLU A 144 -5.45 19.57 0.56
C GLU A 144 -6.38 18.66 -0.29
N PRO A 145 -7.63 18.41 0.17
CA PRO A 145 -8.55 17.49 -0.51
C PRO A 145 -8.91 17.87 -1.96
N ASN A 146 -8.73 19.14 -2.33
CA ASN A 146 -8.91 19.66 -3.69
C ASN A 146 -7.76 19.29 -4.65
N LYS A 147 -6.61 18.83 -4.13
CA LYS A 147 -5.42 18.45 -4.91
C LYS A 147 -5.27 16.93 -5.10
N LYS A 148 -6.36 16.17 -4.99
CA LYS A 148 -6.33 14.72 -5.20
C LYS A 148 -5.77 14.30 -6.57
N LEU A 149 -6.04 15.08 -7.62
CA LEU A 149 -5.49 14.81 -8.95
C LEU A 149 -3.95 14.93 -8.97
N GLU A 150 -3.40 15.92 -8.27
CA GLU A 150 -1.96 16.08 -8.11
C GLU A 150 -1.36 14.90 -7.31
N ALA A 151 -2.05 14.46 -6.26
CA ALA A 151 -1.65 13.28 -5.48
C ALA A 151 -1.62 11.99 -6.32
N VAL A 152 -2.63 11.78 -7.18
CA VAL A 152 -2.66 10.65 -8.12
C VAL A 152 -1.48 10.75 -9.09
N LYS A 153 -1.23 11.93 -9.65
CA LYS A 153 -0.12 12.16 -10.58
C LYS A 153 1.24 11.85 -9.95
N LEU A 154 1.46 12.23 -8.69
CA LEU A 154 2.69 11.87 -7.96
C LEU A 154 2.95 10.36 -7.97
N ILE A 155 1.91 9.54 -7.88
CA ILE A 155 2.01 8.08 -7.94
C ILE A 155 2.24 7.60 -9.38
N GLU A 156 1.46 8.11 -10.35
CA GLU A 156 1.55 7.67 -11.75
C GLU A 156 2.90 8.01 -12.39
N ASP A 157 3.49 9.15 -12.03
CA ASP A 157 4.80 9.60 -12.50
C ASP A 157 5.97 8.77 -11.92
N SER A 158 5.71 7.75 -11.09
CA SER A 158 6.75 6.85 -10.59
C SER A 158 7.32 5.98 -11.71
N THR A 159 8.62 5.73 -11.67
CA THR A 159 9.32 4.79 -12.57
C THR A 159 9.78 3.56 -11.79
N ASN A 160 9.94 2.45 -12.51
CA ASN A 160 10.43 1.19 -11.94
C ASN A 160 11.69 0.81 -12.69
N ASP A 161 12.72 1.63 -12.51
CA ASP A 161 13.95 1.48 -13.26
C ASP A 161 14.72 0.24 -12.76
N PRO A 162 15.35 -0.52 -13.67
CA PRO A 162 16.10 -1.71 -13.28
C PRO A 162 17.34 -1.32 -12.47
N ALA A 163 17.41 -1.79 -11.22
CA ALA A 163 18.59 -1.57 -10.40
C ALA A 163 19.77 -2.40 -10.92
N PRO A 164 20.99 -1.83 -11.03
CA PRO A 164 22.18 -2.58 -11.40
C PRO A 164 22.44 -3.65 -10.33
N THR A 165 22.12 -4.91 -10.67
CA THR A 165 22.32 -6.03 -9.76
C THR A 165 23.65 -6.68 -10.12
N ASN A 166 24.64 -6.62 -9.24
CA ASN A 166 25.97 -7.24 -9.43
C ASN A 166 25.92 -8.78 -9.24
N GLY A 167 24.94 -9.47 -9.83
CA GLY A 167 24.67 -10.89 -9.57
C GLY A 167 24.19 -11.69 -10.78
N ALA A 168 24.08 -13.02 -10.61
CA ALA A 168 23.66 -13.97 -11.64
C ALA A 168 22.16 -13.87 -12.03
N LEU A 169 21.37 -13.15 -11.23
CA LEU A 169 20.02 -12.74 -11.55
C LEU A 169 20.18 -11.39 -12.26
N GLY A 170 19.77 -11.31 -13.53
CA GLY A 170 19.83 -10.08 -14.32
C GLY A 170 19.11 -8.89 -13.67
N PRO A 171 19.04 -7.72 -14.33
CA PRO A 171 18.48 -6.50 -13.75
C PRO A 171 17.12 -6.77 -13.09
N VAL A 172 17.05 -6.56 -11.77
CA VAL A 172 15.83 -6.69 -10.98
C VAL A 172 15.22 -5.30 -10.80
N ASN A 173 13.94 -5.19 -11.13
CA ASN A 173 13.17 -3.98 -10.89
C ASN A 173 13.05 -3.68 -9.40
N GLU A 174 13.09 -2.40 -9.00
CA GLU A 174 13.07 -2.00 -7.59
C GLU A 174 11.72 -2.24 -6.90
N TRP A 175 10.62 -2.13 -7.63
CA TRP A 175 9.29 -2.26 -7.05
C TRP A 175 9.02 -3.67 -6.55
N LYS A 176 8.53 -3.75 -5.30
CA LYS A 176 8.10 -5.01 -4.69
C LYS A 176 6.59 -5.18 -4.89
N LEU A 177 6.16 -6.42 -5.10
CA LEU A 177 4.74 -6.76 -5.27
C LEU A 177 3.87 -6.19 -4.14
N LYS A 178 4.31 -6.32 -2.89
CA LYS A 178 3.58 -5.82 -1.71
C LYS A 178 3.39 -4.29 -1.73
N ASP A 179 4.37 -3.56 -2.24
CA ASP A 179 4.37 -2.10 -2.28
C ASP A 179 3.41 -1.62 -3.37
N CYS A 180 3.45 -2.24 -4.55
CA CYS A 180 2.48 -1.98 -5.62
C CYS A 180 1.04 -2.29 -5.20
N ILE A 181 0.81 -3.36 -4.43
CA ILE A 181 -0.51 -3.69 -3.88
C ILE A 181 -0.97 -2.60 -2.91
N ALA A 182 -0.08 -2.12 -2.03
CA ALA A 182 -0.40 -1.03 -1.11
C ALA A 182 -0.78 0.25 -1.86
N VAL A 183 -0.06 0.59 -2.94
CA VAL A 183 -0.38 1.74 -3.80
C VAL A 183 -1.72 1.57 -4.49
N HIS A 184 -2.04 0.38 -5.02
CA HIS A 184 -3.36 0.12 -5.58
C HIS A 184 -4.47 0.34 -4.56
N LYS A 185 -4.30 -0.16 -3.32
CA LYS A 185 -5.27 0.06 -2.24
C LYS A 185 -5.40 1.54 -1.89
N LEU A 186 -4.29 2.29 -1.87
CA LEU A 186 -4.31 3.73 -1.65
C LEU A 186 -5.15 4.47 -2.71
N LEU A 187 -4.96 4.12 -3.99
CA LEU A 187 -5.72 4.71 -5.10
C LEU A 187 -7.23 4.44 -4.98
N VAL A 188 -7.60 3.22 -4.56
CA VAL A 188 -9.01 2.81 -4.38
C VAL A 188 -9.64 3.43 -3.13
N GLU A 189 -9.00 3.26 -1.97
CA GLU A 189 -9.63 3.49 -0.66
C GLU A 189 -9.49 4.94 -0.18
N VAL A 190 -8.36 5.60 -0.49
CA VAL A 190 -8.06 6.93 0.06
C VAL A 190 -8.22 8.01 -1.00
N LEU A 191 -7.59 7.83 -2.17
CA LEU A 191 -7.70 8.79 -3.26
C LEU A 191 -9.06 8.69 -3.96
N ASN A 192 -9.70 7.51 -3.88
CA ASN A 192 -11.02 7.22 -4.45
C ASN A 192 -11.06 7.53 -5.96
N ASP A 193 -10.02 7.08 -6.66
CA ASP A 193 -9.86 7.23 -8.12
C ASP A 193 -9.81 5.83 -8.78
N PRO A 194 -10.97 5.29 -9.21
CA PRO A 194 -11.03 3.95 -9.79
C PRO A 194 -10.31 3.85 -11.14
N ASP A 195 -10.24 4.94 -11.91
CA ASP A 195 -9.58 4.95 -13.21
C ASP A 195 -8.06 4.91 -13.06
N ALA A 196 -7.51 5.68 -12.10
CA ALA A 196 -6.10 5.60 -11.75
C ALA A 196 -5.73 4.26 -11.13
N ALA A 197 -6.57 3.71 -10.25
CA ALA A 197 -6.39 2.37 -9.70
C ALA A 197 -6.33 1.31 -10.82
N LEU A 198 -7.18 1.45 -11.84
CA LEU A 198 -7.18 0.56 -13.00
C LEU A 198 -5.90 0.68 -13.82
N ARG A 199 -5.50 1.91 -14.20
CA ARG A 199 -4.23 2.12 -14.93
C ARG A 199 -3.04 1.56 -14.15
N TRP A 200 -3.03 1.76 -12.83
CA TRP A 200 -2.01 1.22 -11.93
C TRP A 200 -1.99 -0.31 -11.93
N LYS A 201 -3.16 -0.96 -11.83
CA LYS A 201 -3.30 -2.43 -11.88
C LYS A 201 -2.77 -3.00 -13.20
N LEU A 202 -3.17 -2.40 -14.34
CA LEU A 202 -2.71 -2.79 -15.67
C LEU A 202 -1.19 -2.66 -15.81
N ARG A 203 -0.62 -1.56 -15.31
CA ARG A 203 0.82 -1.32 -15.30
C ARG A 203 1.56 -2.37 -14.46
N CYS A 204 1.07 -2.65 -13.25
CA CYS A 204 1.67 -3.63 -12.35
C CYS A 204 1.59 -5.07 -12.89
N ALA A 205 0.56 -5.42 -13.65
CA ALA A 205 0.44 -6.72 -14.29
C ALA A 205 1.60 -7.05 -15.25
N GLN A 206 2.22 -6.02 -15.84
CA GLN A 206 3.40 -6.16 -16.70
C GLN A 206 4.66 -6.50 -15.90
N TYR A 207 4.83 -5.89 -14.73
CA TYR A 207 5.97 -6.14 -13.83
C TYR A 207 5.83 -7.42 -13.01
N PHE A 208 4.60 -7.88 -12.74
CA PHE A 208 4.33 -9.08 -11.95
C PHE A 208 3.45 -10.09 -12.71
N PRO A 209 4.00 -10.79 -13.73
CA PRO A 209 3.22 -11.68 -14.60
C PRO A 209 2.47 -12.80 -13.88
N CYS A 210 2.96 -13.27 -12.73
CA CYS A 210 2.33 -14.36 -11.97
C CYS A 210 1.38 -13.87 -10.85
N SER A 211 1.26 -12.55 -10.65
CA SER A 211 0.44 -11.99 -9.58
C SER A 211 -1.05 -12.26 -9.83
N THR A 212 -1.70 -12.96 -8.89
CA THR A 212 -3.16 -13.13 -8.88
C THR A 212 -3.88 -11.83 -8.58
N TYR A 213 -3.28 -10.95 -7.78
CA TYR A 213 -3.87 -9.66 -7.42
C TYR A 213 -3.98 -8.72 -8.62
N PHE A 214 -2.92 -8.67 -9.44
CA PHE A 214 -2.89 -7.83 -10.65
C PHE A 214 -3.36 -8.57 -11.91
N GLU A 215 -3.76 -9.84 -11.80
CA GLU A 215 -4.19 -10.67 -12.93
C GLU A 215 -3.14 -10.71 -14.05
N GLY A 216 -1.87 -10.88 -13.68
CA GLY A 216 -0.77 -10.95 -14.64
C GLY A 216 -0.95 -12.10 -15.63
N LYS A 217 -0.37 -11.98 -16.83
CA LYS A 217 -0.54 -12.92 -17.95
C LYS A 217 -0.23 -14.41 -17.65
N CYS A 218 0.62 -14.67 -16.65
CA CYS A 218 1.00 -16.02 -16.21
C CYS A 218 0.22 -16.48 -14.96
N SER A 219 -0.72 -15.67 -14.46
CA SER A 219 -1.49 -15.96 -13.27
C SER A 219 -2.67 -16.89 -13.58
N SER A 220 -3.05 -17.74 -12.62
CA SER A 220 -4.29 -18.52 -12.69
C SER A 220 -5.55 -17.67 -12.74
N ALA A 221 -5.47 -16.39 -12.36
CA ALA A 221 -6.57 -15.44 -12.46
C ALA A 221 -6.72 -14.81 -13.86
N ALA A 222 -5.77 -15.01 -14.78
CA ALA A 222 -5.74 -14.33 -16.09
C ALA A 222 -6.94 -14.69 -16.99
N SER A 223 -7.47 -15.92 -16.88
CA SER A 223 -8.66 -16.36 -17.63
C SER A 223 -9.95 -15.64 -17.22
N ASN A 224 -10.00 -15.13 -15.98
CA ASN A 224 -11.12 -14.35 -15.45
C ASN A 224 -10.88 -12.84 -15.57
N SER A 225 -9.78 -12.43 -16.22
CA SER A 225 -9.46 -11.02 -16.32
C SER A 225 -10.43 -10.32 -17.28
N VAL A 226 -11.32 -9.51 -16.71
CA VAL A 226 -12.16 -8.54 -17.43
C VAL A 226 -11.29 -7.64 -18.33
N TYR A 227 -10.03 -7.42 -17.93
CA TYR A 227 -9.10 -6.52 -18.57
C TYR A 227 -8.32 -7.13 -19.73
N GLY A 228 -8.12 -8.45 -19.74
CA GLY A 228 -7.54 -9.17 -20.89
C GLY A 228 -8.45 -9.18 -22.13
N GLN A 229 -9.74 -8.90 -21.97
CA GLN A 229 -10.71 -8.82 -23.08
C GLN A 229 -10.68 -7.47 -23.81
N ILE A 230 -10.30 -6.37 -23.13
CA ILE A 230 -10.22 -5.03 -23.75
C ILE A 230 -9.05 -4.96 -24.75
N ALA A 231 -7.96 -5.69 -24.51
CA ALA A 231 -6.82 -5.80 -25.43
C ALA A 231 -7.06 -6.75 -26.63
N LYS A 232 -8.23 -7.41 -26.70
CA LYS A 232 -8.59 -8.36 -27.78
C LYS A 232 -9.57 -7.82 -28.80
N SER A 233 -9.88 -6.52 -28.80
CA SER A 233 -10.60 -5.90 -29.92
C SER A 233 -9.65 -5.78 -31.12
N PRO A 234 -9.88 -6.47 -32.24
CA PRO A 234 -9.12 -6.20 -33.45
C PRO A 234 -9.59 -4.86 -34.02
N GLU A 235 -8.65 -3.94 -34.24
CA GLU A 235 -8.81 -2.95 -35.31
C GLU A 235 -9.03 -3.71 -36.62
N ASN A 236 -10.28 -3.70 -37.10
CA ASN A 236 -10.63 -3.49 -38.51
C ASN A 236 -12.13 -3.69 -38.71
N GLY A 237 -12.87 -2.57 -38.74
CA GLY A 237 -14.17 -2.51 -39.41
C GLY A 237 -13.94 -2.22 -40.88
N GLY A 238 -14.25 -3.18 -41.76
CA GLY A 238 -14.06 -3.04 -43.19
C GLY A 238 -14.57 -4.23 -44.02
N SER A 239 -15.87 -4.52 -43.89
CA SER A 239 -16.80 -5.08 -44.89
C SER A 239 -16.25 -5.71 -46.20
N ASN A 240 -16.52 -7.01 -46.38
CA ASN A 240 -17.35 -7.63 -47.44
C ASN A 240 -16.79 -8.82 -48.26
N HIS A 241 -17.66 -9.84 -48.35
CA HIS A 241 -17.82 -10.90 -49.36
C HIS A 241 -16.78 -12.06 -49.35
N SER A 242 -17.11 -13.34 -49.53
CA SER A 242 -18.37 -14.09 -49.69
C SER A 242 -18.06 -15.58 -49.55
N ASP A 243 -18.91 -16.29 -48.79
CA ASP A 243 -19.58 -17.55 -49.13
C ASP A 243 -18.79 -18.87 -49.30
N GLY A 244 -19.45 -19.96 -48.87
CA GLY A 244 -19.02 -21.35 -49.04
C GLY A 244 -18.90 -22.11 -47.72
N GLY A 245 -19.98 -22.74 -47.29
CA GLY A 245 -20.06 -23.45 -46.01
C GLY A 245 -19.39 -24.82 -45.97
N GLU A 246 -19.30 -25.38 -44.76
CA GLU A 246 -19.69 -26.75 -44.44
C GLU A 246 -19.70 -26.95 -42.92
N ILE A 247 -20.70 -27.69 -42.45
CA ILE A 247 -20.93 -28.10 -41.07
C ILE A 247 -19.96 -29.24 -40.75
N ALA A 248 -19.22 -29.16 -39.64
CA ALA A 248 -18.69 -30.36 -38.98
C ALA A 248 -18.44 -30.13 -37.48
N ASP A 249 -18.78 -31.17 -36.74
CA ASP A 249 -18.98 -31.27 -35.30
C ASP A 249 -17.74 -31.11 -34.40
N PHE A 250 -18.05 -30.81 -33.15
CA PHE A 250 -17.29 -31.07 -31.92
C PHE A 250 -16.49 -32.38 -31.96
N VAL A 251 -15.19 -32.34 -31.60
CA VAL A 251 -14.56 -33.35 -30.72
C VAL A 251 -13.41 -32.71 -29.92
N GLU A 252 -13.52 -32.78 -28.60
CA GLU A 252 -12.44 -32.63 -27.62
C GLU A 252 -11.36 -33.70 -27.85
N SER A 253 -10.07 -33.33 -27.85
CA SER A 253 -9.00 -34.30 -27.61
C SER A 253 -8.23 -33.92 -26.35
N ASN A 254 -8.56 -34.65 -25.29
CA ASN A 254 -7.79 -34.77 -24.06
C ASN A 254 -6.35 -35.24 -24.32
N GLY A 255 -5.49 -34.93 -23.35
CA GLY A 255 -4.03 -35.01 -23.45
C GLY A 255 -3.40 -36.38 -23.66
N LYS A 256 -2.12 -36.34 -24.06
CA LYS A 256 -1.24 -37.49 -24.10
C LYS A 256 -0.10 -37.29 -23.10
N LEU A 257 -0.13 -38.15 -22.08
CA LEU A 257 0.91 -38.40 -21.10
C LEU A 257 2.10 -39.06 -21.80
N GLU A 258 3.19 -38.32 -22.01
CA GLU A 258 4.44 -38.93 -22.48
C GLU A 258 5.25 -39.48 -21.30
N THR A 259 5.71 -40.70 -21.52
CA THR A 259 6.18 -41.65 -20.50
C THR A 259 7.67 -41.44 -20.27
N PHE A 260 8.08 -41.14 -19.03
CA PHE A 260 9.50 -41.09 -18.67
C PHE A 260 10.11 -42.49 -18.68
N LYS A 261 10.93 -42.78 -19.69
CA LYS A 261 11.92 -43.87 -19.68
C LYS A 261 13.24 -43.34 -20.21
N ASP A 262 14.12 -42.92 -19.30
CA ASP A 262 15.54 -43.25 -19.32
C ASP A 262 16.26 -42.62 -18.13
N LEU A 263 16.59 -43.46 -17.14
CA LEU A 263 17.51 -43.16 -16.05
C LEU A 263 18.36 -44.41 -15.85
N THR A 264 19.45 -44.49 -16.59
CA THR A 264 20.49 -45.51 -16.38
C THR A 264 21.49 -44.97 -15.35
N ILE A 265 21.49 -45.56 -14.17
CA ILE A 265 22.48 -45.30 -13.11
C ILE A 265 23.75 -46.08 -13.47
N ARG A 266 24.89 -45.39 -13.64
CA ARG A 266 26.21 -46.02 -13.64
C ARG A 266 26.70 -46.18 -12.20
N THR A 267 27.12 -47.40 -11.87
CA THR A 267 27.91 -47.73 -10.67
C THR A 267 29.39 -47.51 -10.95
#